data_AF-A0A524QE35-F1
#
_entry.id   AF-A0A524QE35-F1
#
_cell.length_a   1.000
_cell.length_b   1.000
_cell.length_c   1.000
_cell.angle_alpha   90.00
_cell.angle_beta   90.00
_cell.angle_gamma   90.00
#
_symmetry.space_group_name_H-M   'P 1'
#
loop_
_entity.id
_entity.type
_entity.pdbx_description
1 polymer ?
#
loop_
_entity_poly.entity_id
_entity_poly.type
_entity_poly.pdbx_seq_one_letter_code
_entity_poly.pdbx_strand_id
1 'polypeptide(L)'
;MHFPSVYKNVRACKFIFFAALFLTFAFTSAAYSQHNKKPEQAVPYFPPYGSWEQRQPETMGFDTAELNRAIHFVIKNEINFPKDLRVAILQTFGHEPGFRIAGPVVDRGGPAGVIIKNGYIAASWGDIKRPDLTFSATKSYLSTVAGLAYDDGLIGMSDKVAKYVTDGTYEGLHNSKITWEHLLTQSSDWSGTLFGVPDWADRPPRTGTPDEWQRRPLLDPGTAFEYNDVRVNLLAYSLLQVYRKPLPTVLKERIMDPIGASTTWRWNGYDNSW
;
A
#
# COMPACT_ATOMS: atom_id res chain seq x y z
N MET A 1 -84.88 -53.89 43.50
CA MET A 1 -83.89 -52.91 44.04
C MET A 1 -82.53 -53.41 43.58
N HIS A 2 -81.66 -52.73 42.84
CA HIS A 2 -81.47 -51.33 42.49
C HIS A 2 -80.71 -51.28 41.13
N PHE A 3 -80.91 -50.20 40.35
CA PHE A 3 -80.28 -49.91 39.06
C PHE A 3 -78.79 -49.45 39.20
N PRO A 4 -78.02 -49.35 38.09
CA PRO A 4 -76.56 -49.33 38.06
C PRO A 4 -75.96 -47.90 38.06
N SER A 5 -74.64 -47.80 38.28
CA SER A 5 -73.87 -46.59 37.96
C SER A 5 -72.49 -46.91 37.38
N VAL A 6 -72.26 -46.27 36.23
CA VAL A 6 -71.06 -46.17 35.40
C VAL A 6 -70.09 -45.18 36.05
N TYR A 7 -68.78 -45.41 36.02
CA TYR A 7 -67.80 -44.38 35.59
C TYR A 7 -66.39 -44.96 35.35
N LYS A 8 -65.84 -44.54 34.21
CA LYS A 8 -64.57 -44.91 33.57
C LYS A 8 -63.41 -43.99 34.01
N ASN A 9 -62.19 -44.52 33.81
CA ASN A 9 -60.98 -43.87 33.29
C ASN A 9 -60.57 -42.48 33.79
N VAL A 10 -59.46 -42.39 34.55
CA VAL A 10 -58.39 -41.38 34.33
C VAL A 10 -57.06 -41.86 34.93
N ARG A 11 -56.35 -42.82 34.30
CA ARG A 11 -54.93 -43.08 34.67
C ARG A 11 -53.95 -43.28 33.50
N ALA A 12 -54.41 -43.19 32.24
CA ALA A 12 -53.54 -43.35 31.07
C ALA A 12 -53.06 -42.04 30.41
N CYS A 13 -53.50 -40.84 30.86
CA CYS A 13 -53.19 -39.58 30.17
C CYS A 13 -51.96 -38.80 30.69
N LYS A 14 -51.30 -39.21 31.78
CA LYS A 14 -50.20 -38.40 32.36
C LYS A 14 -48.79 -38.74 31.88
N PHE A 15 -48.56 -39.91 31.29
CA PHE A 15 -47.23 -40.29 30.78
C PHE A 15 -46.97 -39.93 29.31
N ILE A 16 -48.02 -39.69 28.52
CA ILE A 16 -47.87 -39.27 27.11
C ILE A 16 -47.59 -37.75 27.00
N PHE A 17 -47.99 -36.96 28.00
CA PHE A 17 -47.80 -35.51 27.99
C PHE A 17 -46.35 -35.05 28.27
N PHE A 18 -45.54 -35.85 28.97
CA PHE A 18 -44.14 -35.48 29.27
C PHE A 18 -43.15 -35.85 28.14
N ALA A 19 -43.41 -36.91 27.38
CA ALA A 19 -42.58 -37.28 26.23
C ALA A 19 -42.78 -36.33 25.02
N ALA A 20 -44.01 -35.83 24.83
CA ALA A 20 -44.31 -34.85 23.78
C ALA A 20 -43.70 -33.46 24.04
N LEU A 21 -43.51 -33.07 25.31
CA LEU A 21 -42.92 -31.79 25.68
C LEU A 21 -41.38 -31.76 25.50
N PHE A 22 -40.70 -32.89 25.68
CA PHE A 22 -39.24 -32.99 25.43
C PHE A 22 -38.89 -33.09 23.94
N LEU A 23 -39.71 -33.77 23.12
CA LEU A 23 -39.49 -33.79 21.67
C LEU A 23 -39.77 -32.42 21.02
N THR A 24 -40.75 -31.65 21.50
CA THR A 24 -41.04 -30.31 20.96
C THR A 24 -39.98 -29.27 21.37
N PHE A 25 -39.31 -29.43 22.51
CA PHE A 25 -38.18 -28.59 22.90
C PHE A 25 -36.90 -28.89 22.09
N ALA A 26 -36.64 -30.16 21.77
CA ALA A 26 -35.47 -30.55 20.97
C ALA A 26 -35.56 -30.10 19.50
N PHE A 27 -36.76 -30.12 18.91
CA PHE A 27 -36.97 -29.66 17.52
C PHE A 27 -36.97 -28.13 17.38
N THR A 28 -37.38 -27.39 18.41
CA THR A 28 -37.31 -25.91 18.39
C THR A 28 -35.89 -25.40 18.61
N SER A 29 -35.05 -26.07 19.42
CA SER A 29 -33.63 -25.72 19.57
C SER A 29 -32.78 -25.98 18.32
N ALA A 30 -33.09 -27.04 17.55
CA ALA A 30 -32.38 -27.35 16.32
C ALA A 30 -32.71 -26.36 15.18
N ALA A 31 -33.98 -25.94 15.07
CA ALA A 31 -34.41 -24.95 14.09
C ALA A 31 -33.90 -23.53 14.42
N TYR A 32 -33.85 -23.15 15.70
CA TYR A 32 -33.31 -21.85 16.13
C TYR A 32 -31.78 -21.76 15.99
N SER A 33 -31.07 -22.89 16.14
CA SER A 33 -29.62 -22.94 15.92
C SER A 33 -29.21 -22.87 14.45
N GLN A 34 -30.10 -23.22 13.50
CA GLN A 34 -29.82 -23.07 12.07
C GLN A 34 -30.04 -21.63 11.57
N HIS A 35 -30.90 -20.85 12.22
CA HIS A 35 -31.14 -19.45 11.84
C HIS A 35 -30.14 -18.43 12.38
N ASN A 36 -29.29 -18.83 13.35
CA ASN A 36 -28.26 -17.98 13.95
C ASN A 36 -26.82 -18.39 13.60
N LYS A 37 -26.61 -19.18 12.54
CA LYS A 37 -25.27 -19.28 11.95
C LYS A 37 -24.92 -17.91 11.38
N LYS A 38 -24.14 -17.14 12.14
CA LYS A 38 -23.38 -15.99 11.65
C LYS A 38 -22.77 -16.42 10.31
N PRO A 39 -23.01 -15.71 9.18
CA PRO A 39 -22.48 -16.13 7.89
C PRO A 39 -21.00 -16.40 8.08
N GLU A 40 -20.58 -17.62 7.77
CA GLU A 40 -19.20 -18.03 7.83
C GLU A 40 -18.42 -16.98 7.02
N GLN A 41 -17.55 -16.24 7.70
CA GLN A 41 -16.79 -15.19 7.06
C GLN A 41 -15.95 -15.89 6.00
N ALA A 42 -16.34 -15.72 4.73
CA ALA A 42 -15.63 -16.35 3.64
C ALA A 42 -14.16 -15.98 3.78
N VAL A 43 -13.30 -16.98 3.94
CA VAL A 43 -11.86 -16.76 4.04
C VAL A 43 -11.46 -15.98 2.79
N PRO A 44 -10.84 -14.79 2.92
CA PRO A 44 -10.43 -14.01 1.76
C PRO A 44 -9.54 -14.87 0.85
N TYR A 45 -9.88 -14.93 -0.44
CA TYR A 45 -9.04 -15.61 -1.41
C TYR A 45 -7.83 -14.76 -1.73
N PHE A 46 -6.65 -15.34 -1.57
CA PHE A 46 -5.39 -14.79 -2.06
C PHE A 46 -4.86 -15.72 -3.16
N PRO A 47 -4.54 -15.18 -4.36
CA PRO A 47 -4.07 -16.01 -5.47
C PRO A 47 -2.71 -16.64 -5.15
N PRO A 48 -2.49 -17.92 -5.51
CA PRO A 48 -1.17 -18.53 -5.39
C PRO A 48 -0.12 -17.79 -6.20
N TYR A 49 1.14 -17.90 -5.79
CA TYR A 49 2.28 -17.33 -6.50
C TYR A 49 2.24 -17.64 -7.99
N GLY A 50 2.33 -16.60 -8.83
CA GLY A 50 2.35 -16.72 -10.29
C GLY A 50 1.06 -17.22 -10.93
N SER A 51 0.00 -17.49 -10.15
CA SER A 51 -1.24 -18.10 -10.62
C SER A 51 -2.44 -17.24 -10.24
N TRP A 52 -2.69 -16.21 -11.03
CA TRP A 52 -3.88 -15.37 -10.89
C TRP A 52 -5.04 -15.93 -11.71
N GLU A 53 -6.14 -16.25 -11.04
CA GLU A 53 -7.35 -16.69 -11.72
C GLU A 53 -8.10 -15.49 -12.30
N GLN A 54 -8.43 -15.57 -13.59
CA GLN A 54 -9.30 -14.61 -14.27
C GLN A 54 -10.74 -15.13 -14.27
N ARG A 55 -11.68 -14.25 -13.92
CA ARG A 55 -13.11 -14.55 -13.93
C ARG A 55 -13.87 -13.60 -14.84
N GLN A 56 -15.04 -14.02 -15.28
CA GLN A 56 -15.93 -13.18 -16.07
C GLN A 56 -16.40 -11.98 -15.21
N PRO A 57 -16.28 -10.73 -15.68
CA PRO A 57 -16.59 -9.55 -14.86
C PRO A 57 -18.00 -9.58 -14.24
N GLU A 58 -18.99 -10.11 -14.95
CA GLU A 58 -20.38 -10.20 -14.49
C GLU A 58 -20.50 -11.10 -13.25
N THR A 59 -19.73 -12.18 -13.19
CA THR A 59 -19.69 -13.08 -12.01
C THR A 59 -19.11 -12.41 -10.77
N MET A 60 -18.39 -11.30 -10.97
CA MET A 60 -17.85 -10.46 -9.92
C MET A 60 -18.69 -9.19 -9.71
N GLY A 61 -19.84 -9.05 -10.35
CA GLY A 61 -20.75 -7.92 -10.22
C GLY A 61 -20.28 -6.64 -10.92
N PHE A 62 -19.44 -6.75 -11.94
CA PHE A 62 -19.15 -5.65 -12.85
C PHE A 62 -20.20 -5.59 -13.98
N ASP A 63 -20.51 -4.38 -14.43
CA ASP A 63 -21.11 -4.18 -15.75
C ASP A 63 -19.99 -4.29 -16.79
N THR A 64 -20.04 -5.34 -17.62
CA THR A 64 -19.01 -5.61 -18.62
C THR A 64 -18.96 -4.58 -19.73
N ALA A 65 -20.09 -3.96 -20.10
CA ALA A 65 -20.10 -2.93 -21.11
C ALA A 65 -19.40 -1.66 -20.61
N GLU A 66 -19.65 -1.27 -19.35
CA GLU A 66 -18.95 -0.15 -18.70
C GLU A 66 -17.46 -0.44 -18.50
N LEU A 67 -17.12 -1.64 -18.03
CA LEU A 67 -15.73 -2.07 -17.84
C LEU A 67 -14.96 -2.03 -19.16
N ASN A 68 -15.53 -2.58 -20.23
CA ASN A 68 -14.92 -2.54 -21.55
C ASN A 68 -14.80 -1.10 -22.05
N ARG A 69 -15.78 -0.22 -21.81
CA ARG A 69 -15.68 1.19 -22.19
C ARG A 69 -14.51 1.88 -21.50
N ALA A 70 -14.31 1.64 -20.21
CA ALA A 70 -13.18 2.18 -19.46
C ALA A 70 -11.83 1.69 -20.01
N ILE A 71 -11.72 0.40 -20.32
CA ILE A 71 -10.50 -0.18 -20.91
C ILE A 71 -10.21 0.44 -22.28
N HIS A 72 -11.21 0.53 -23.15
CA HIS A 72 -11.06 1.16 -24.46
C HIS A 72 -10.68 2.64 -24.34
N PHE A 73 -11.24 3.36 -23.36
CA PHE A 73 -10.86 4.74 -23.09
C PHE A 73 -9.38 4.85 -22.73
N VAL A 74 -8.86 4.02 -21.82
CA VAL A 74 -7.43 4.07 -21.43
C VAL A 74 -6.52 3.72 -22.60
N ILE A 75 -6.84 2.68 -23.38
CA ILE A 75 -6.04 2.28 -24.54
C ILE A 75 -6.03 3.38 -25.61
N LYS A 76 -7.19 3.99 -25.88
CA LYS A 76 -7.32 5.06 -26.89
C LYS A 76 -6.62 6.36 -26.48
N ASN A 77 -6.53 6.63 -25.18
CA ASN A 77 -5.91 7.83 -24.62
C ASN A 77 -4.52 7.54 -24.05
N GLU A 78 -3.74 6.71 -24.75
CA GLU A 78 -2.34 6.52 -24.40
C GLU A 78 -1.60 7.87 -24.35
N ILE A 79 -0.75 8.02 -23.34
CA ILE A 79 0.06 9.22 -23.19
C ILE A 79 1.05 9.36 -24.35
N ASN A 80 1.13 10.57 -24.92
CA ASN A 80 2.10 10.90 -25.96
C ASN A 80 3.49 11.20 -25.36
N PHE A 81 4.00 10.28 -24.53
CA PHE A 81 5.36 10.35 -24.01
C PHE A 81 6.32 9.56 -24.90
N PRO A 82 7.55 10.05 -25.08
CA PRO A 82 8.61 9.28 -25.73
C PRO A 82 8.71 7.87 -25.14
N LYS A 83 8.93 6.88 -26.01
CA LYS A 83 9.18 5.50 -25.58
C LYS A 83 10.47 5.42 -24.75
N ASP A 84 11.50 6.16 -25.17
CA ASP A 84 12.72 6.34 -24.40
C ASP A 84 12.46 7.29 -23.23
N LEU A 85 12.38 6.73 -22.02
CA LEU A 85 12.08 7.51 -20.82
C LEU A 85 13.18 8.49 -20.44
N ARG A 86 14.41 8.37 -20.97
CA ARG A 86 15.46 9.37 -20.74
C ARG A 86 15.04 10.72 -21.34
N VAL A 87 14.44 10.69 -22.52
CA VAL A 87 13.92 11.91 -23.18
C VAL A 87 12.79 12.50 -22.36
N ALA A 88 11.84 11.69 -21.90
CA ALA A 88 10.71 12.16 -21.10
C ALA A 88 11.16 12.78 -19.77
N ILE A 89 12.13 12.17 -19.09
CA ILE A 89 12.72 12.66 -17.85
C ILE A 89 13.42 14.00 -18.07
N LEU A 90 14.26 14.11 -19.11
CA LEU A 90 14.98 15.36 -19.44
C LEU A 90 14.01 16.49 -19.83
N GLN A 91 12.95 16.19 -20.59
CA GLN A 91 11.93 17.18 -20.93
C GLN A 91 11.19 17.69 -19.69
N THR A 92 10.98 16.82 -18.69
CA THR A 92 10.21 17.17 -17.48
C THR A 92 11.09 17.91 -16.47
N PHE A 93 12.28 17.41 -16.18
CA PHE A 93 13.11 17.84 -15.03
C PHE A 93 14.47 18.41 -15.44
N GLY A 94 14.87 18.35 -16.70
CA GLY A 94 16.19 18.80 -17.15
C GLY A 94 16.47 20.30 -16.97
N HIS A 95 15.48 21.08 -16.57
CA HIS A 95 15.63 22.50 -16.20
C HIS A 95 16.06 22.70 -14.75
N GLU A 96 16.01 21.65 -13.92
CA GLU A 96 16.40 21.72 -12.52
C GLU A 96 17.93 21.90 -12.38
N PRO A 97 18.40 22.73 -11.43
CA PRO A 97 19.82 22.97 -11.22
C PRO A 97 20.60 21.68 -10.95
N GLY A 98 21.62 21.41 -11.77
CA GLY A 98 22.45 20.21 -11.61
C GLY A 98 21.73 18.89 -11.89
N PHE A 99 20.57 18.92 -12.57
CA PHE A 99 19.81 17.72 -12.89
C PHE A 99 20.65 16.69 -13.65
N ARG A 100 20.57 15.44 -13.19
CA ARG A 100 21.15 14.29 -13.87
C ARG A 100 20.25 13.08 -13.67
N ILE A 101 20.23 12.20 -14.66
CA ILE A 101 19.65 10.87 -14.50
C ILE A 101 20.62 10.06 -13.62
N ALA A 102 20.18 9.66 -12.42
CA ALA A 102 21.04 9.08 -11.38
C ALA A 102 20.95 7.55 -11.26
N GLY A 103 20.56 6.86 -12.33
CA GLY A 103 20.45 5.40 -12.35
C GLY A 103 19.94 4.86 -13.71
N PRO A 104 19.74 3.55 -13.82
CA PRO A 104 19.32 2.92 -15.06
C PRO A 104 17.91 3.36 -15.47
N VAL A 105 17.75 3.71 -16.74
CA VAL A 105 16.47 4.04 -17.35
C VAL A 105 16.20 3.04 -18.46
N VAL A 106 15.02 2.45 -18.44
CA VAL A 106 14.52 1.56 -19.49
C VAL A 106 13.45 2.30 -20.29
N ASP A 107 13.20 1.86 -21.53
CA ASP A 107 12.04 2.30 -22.30
C ASP A 107 10.74 2.08 -21.51
N ARG A 108 9.69 2.84 -21.78
CA ARG A 108 8.35 2.53 -21.26
C ARG A 108 7.68 1.41 -22.06
N GLY A 109 6.83 0.66 -21.39
CA GLY A 109 5.85 -0.20 -22.04
C GLY A 109 4.75 0.59 -22.76
N GLY A 110 3.90 -0.14 -23.50
CA GLY A 110 2.60 0.38 -23.92
C GLY A 110 1.61 0.45 -22.75
N PRO A 111 0.37 0.92 -22.97
CA PRO A 111 -0.63 1.01 -21.92
C PRO A 111 -0.96 -0.39 -21.41
N ALA A 112 -0.77 -0.62 -20.12
CA ALA A 112 -1.05 -1.88 -19.47
C ALA A 112 -1.82 -1.63 -18.17
N GLY A 113 -2.62 -2.61 -17.76
CA GLY A 113 -3.35 -2.52 -16.51
C GLY A 113 -4.10 -3.79 -16.17
N VAL A 114 -4.50 -3.88 -14.91
CA VAL A 114 -5.23 -5.01 -14.34
C VAL A 114 -6.29 -4.47 -13.39
N ILE A 115 -7.47 -5.06 -13.41
CA ILE A 115 -8.57 -4.77 -12.49
C ILE A 115 -8.82 -6.04 -11.69
N ILE A 116 -8.69 -5.94 -10.37
CA ILE A 116 -8.78 -7.08 -9.44
C ILE A 116 -9.96 -6.86 -8.49
N LYS A 117 -10.73 -7.92 -8.24
CA LYS A 117 -11.77 -7.94 -7.20
C LYS A 117 -11.70 -9.25 -6.42
N ASN A 118 -11.58 -9.15 -5.09
CA ASN A 118 -11.56 -10.30 -4.17
C ASN A 118 -10.51 -11.37 -4.55
N GLY A 119 -9.33 -10.95 -5.03
CA GLY A 119 -8.24 -11.85 -5.43
C GLY A 119 -8.32 -12.40 -6.87
N TYR A 120 -9.34 -12.03 -7.65
CA TYR A 120 -9.52 -12.47 -9.04
C TYR A 120 -9.29 -11.33 -10.03
N ILE A 121 -8.72 -11.64 -11.18
CA ILE A 121 -8.62 -10.69 -12.29
C ILE A 121 -9.98 -10.59 -12.98
N ALA A 122 -10.54 -9.39 -13.04
CA ALA A 122 -11.73 -9.08 -13.82
C ALA A 122 -11.39 -8.73 -15.27
N ALA A 123 -10.34 -7.94 -15.45
CA ALA A 123 -9.84 -7.61 -16.77
C ALA A 123 -8.36 -7.25 -16.69
N SER A 124 -7.67 -7.41 -17.81
CA SER A 124 -6.30 -6.94 -18.01
C SER A 124 -6.09 -6.57 -19.47
N TRP A 125 -5.18 -5.63 -19.73
CA TRP A 125 -4.79 -5.22 -21.07
C TRP A 125 -3.29 -4.90 -21.10
N GLY A 126 -2.70 -4.96 -22.30
CA GLY A 126 -1.26 -4.74 -22.48
C GLY A 126 -0.39 -5.84 -21.86
N ASP A 127 0.90 -5.55 -21.74
CA ASP A 127 1.87 -6.46 -21.12
C ASP A 127 1.99 -6.19 -19.61
N ILE A 128 1.17 -6.89 -18.83
CA ILE A 128 1.17 -6.79 -17.35
C ILE A 128 2.31 -7.55 -16.66
N LYS A 129 3.17 -8.25 -17.42
CA LYS A 129 4.30 -9.03 -16.87
C LYS A 129 5.63 -8.29 -16.94
N ARG A 130 5.66 -7.20 -17.69
CA ARG A 130 6.84 -6.36 -17.86
C ARG A 130 7.10 -5.51 -16.61
N PRO A 131 8.33 -5.49 -16.07
CA PRO A 131 8.71 -4.48 -15.08
C PRO A 131 8.86 -3.11 -15.76
N ASP A 132 8.15 -2.12 -15.24
CA ASP A 132 8.21 -0.71 -15.65
C ASP A 132 8.87 0.16 -14.57
N LEU A 133 9.39 1.33 -14.97
CA LEU A 133 9.79 2.35 -14.00
C LEU A 133 8.54 2.89 -13.31
N THR A 134 8.43 2.66 -12.01
CA THR A 134 7.26 3.03 -11.21
C THR A 134 7.30 4.47 -10.68
N PHE A 135 8.42 5.18 -10.91
CA PHE A 135 8.65 6.56 -10.45
C PHE A 135 8.23 6.72 -8.97
N SER A 136 7.34 7.68 -8.69
CA SER A 136 6.93 8.04 -7.33
C SER A 136 6.09 6.98 -6.61
N ALA A 137 5.62 5.92 -7.27
CA ALA A 137 5.06 4.79 -6.53
C ALA A 137 6.11 4.11 -5.63
N THR A 138 7.41 4.33 -5.88
CA THR A 138 8.51 3.92 -4.99
C THR A 138 8.34 4.44 -3.56
N LYS A 139 7.75 5.63 -3.38
CA LYS A 139 7.51 6.23 -2.06
C LYS A 139 6.58 5.37 -1.20
N SER A 140 5.65 4.63 -1.81
CA SER A 140 4.75 3.71 -1.11
C SER A 140 5.50 2.47 -0.61
N TYR A 141 6.47 1.94 -1.37
CA TYR A 141 7.35 0.88 -0.87
C TYR A 141 8.20 1.36 0.29
N LEU A 142 8.76 2.57 0.18
CA LEU A 142 9.57 3.16 1.25
C LEU A 142 8.76 3.40 2.53
N SER A 143 7.53 3.92 2.40
CA SER A 143 6.59 4.08 3.52
C SER A 143 6.27 2.74 4.20
N THR A 144 6.08 1.67 3.41
CA THR A 144 5.87 0.31 3.95
C THR A 144 7.10 -0.18 4.73
N VAL A 145 8.31 0.06 4.22
CA VAL A 145 9.57 -0.27 4.92
C VAL A 145 9.72 0.52 6.23
N ALA A 146 9.27 1.77 6.27
CA ALA A 146 9.21 2.55 7.51
C ALA A 146 8.19 1.98 8.50
N GLY A 147 7.01 1.55 8.02
CA GLY A 147 6.00 0.86 8.84
C GLY A 147 6.55 -0.40 9.49
N LEU A 148 7.29 -1.22 8.73
CA LEU A 148 7.99 -2.38 9.30
C LEU A 148 9.01 -1.98 10.39
N ALA A 149 9.72 -0.86 10.22
CA ALA A 149 10.70 -0.41 11.22
C ALA A 149 10.01 0.03 12.51
N TYR A 150 8.83 0.64 12.38
CA TYR A 150 7.99 1.02 13.51
C TYR A 150 7.44 -0.22 14.23
N ASP A 151 6.92 -1.19 13.49
CA ASP A 151 6.40 -2.45 14.05
C ASP A 151 7.50 -3.26 14.76
N ASP A 152 8.71 -3.25 14.22
CA ASP A 152 9.90 -3.88 14.81
C ASP A 152 10.44 -3.08 16.02
N GLY A 153 9.85 -1.93 16.35
CA GLY A 153 10.27 -1.06 17.46
C GLY A 153 11.60 -0.33 17.22
N LEU A 154 12.07 -0.27 15.97
CA LEU A 154 13.33 0.37 15.60
C LEU A 154 13.21 1.90 15.53
N ILE A 155 12.01 2.42 15.29
CA ILE A 155 11.73 3.86 15.24
C ILE A 155 10.41 4.20 15.96
N GLY A 156 10.31 5.40 16.52
CA GLY A 156 9.03 6.00 16.93
C GLY A 156 8.66 7.19 16.04
N MET A 157 7.39 7.33 15.65
CA MET A 157 6.96 8.39 14.71
C MET A 157 7.32 9.80 15.19
N SER A 158 7.18 10.07 16.48
CA SER A 158 7.49 11.36 17.10
C SER A 158 8.97 11.49 17.51
N ASP A 159 9.78 10.45 17.34
CA ASP A 159 11.20 10.54 17.69
C ASP A 159 11.96 11.42 16.71
N LYS A 160 12.90 12.21 17.25
CA LYS A 160 13.83 12.97 16.44
C LYS A 160 14.74 12.02 15.68
N VAL A 161 14.85 12.20 14.37
CA VAL A 161 15.66 11.31 13.51
C VAL A 161 17.14 11.41 13.87
N ALA A 162 17.58 12.57 14.35
CA ALA A 162 18.92 12.82 14.89
C ALA A 162 19.34 11.86 16.04
N LYS A 163 18.38 11.19 16.71
CA LYS A 163 18.70 10.14 17.69
C LYS A 163 19.29 8.87 17.04
N TYR A 164 18.99 8.64 15.77
CA TYR A 164 19.32 7.42 15.03
C TYR A 164 20.43 7.65 14.00
N VAL A 165 20.45 8.84 13.40
CA VAL A 165 21.39 9.24 12.36
C VAL A 165 22.30 10.33 12.93
N THR A 166 23.53 9.94 13.30
CA THR A 166 24.46 10.75 14.11
C THR A 166 25.69 11.23 13.33
N ASP A 167 25.63 11.21 12.00
CA ASP A 167 26.72 11.57 11.08
C ASP A 167 26.76 13.06 10.69
N GLY A 168 25.94 13.88 11.36
CA GLY A 168 25.80 15.30 11.07
C GLY A 168 24.64 15.67 10.13
N THR A 169 23.97 14.70 9.50
CA THR A 169 22.87 14.94 8.55
C THR A 169 21.72 15.79 9.14
N TYR A 170 21.52 15.69 10.46
CA TYR A 170 20.47 16.41 11.20
C TYR A 170 21.03 17.47 12.17
N GLU A 171 22.26 17.93 11.97
CA GLU A 171 22.84 18.99 12.81
C GLU A 171 22.16 20.35 12.63
N GLY A 172 22.34 21.22 13.62
CA GLY A 172 21.81 22.58 13.64
C GLY A 172 20.41 22.71 14.26
N LEU A 173 20.04 23.97 14.54
CA LEU A 173 18.80 24.30 15.27
C LEU A 173 17.52 23.89 14.52
N HIS A 174 17.58 23.82 13.19
CA HIS A 174 16.45 23.45 12.34
C HIS A 174 16.33 21.93 12.17
N ASN A 175 17.31 21.29 11.52
CA ASN A 175 17.22 19.89 11.15
C ASN A 175 17.09 18.95 12.37
N SER A 176 17.65 19.33 13.54
CA SER A 176 17.55 18.54 14.77
C SER A 176 16.11 18.38 15.30
N LYS A 177 15.18 19.23 14.86
CA LYS A 177 13.75 19.15 15.21
C LYS A 177 12.99 18.09 14.40
N ILE A 178 13.55 17.55 13.32
CA ILE A 178 12.83 16.67 12.39
C ILE A 178 12.55 15.31 13.02
N THR A 179 11.31 14.84 12.87
CA THR A 179 10.86 13.51 13.30
C THR A 179 10.65 12.58 12.12
N TRP A 180 10.48 11.28 12.38
CA TRP A 180 10.11 10.30 11.37
C TRP A 180 8.78 10.63 10.70
N GLU A 181 7.80 11.09 11.48
CA GLU A 181 6.51 11.58 10.97
C GLU A 181 6.71 12.69 9.92
N HIS A 182 7.53 13.71 10.23
CA HIS A 182 7.76 14.81 9.30
C HIS A 182 8.40 14.36 7.97
N LEU A 183 9.27 13.34 7.98
CA LEU A 183 9.82 12.77 6.75
C LEU A 183 8.75 12.03 5.95
N LEU A 184 7.93 11.21 6.62
CA LEU A 184 6.88 10.40 5.98
C LEU A 184 5.75 11.25 5.40
N THR A 185 5.45 12.39 6.02
CA THR A 185 4.44 13.35 5.55
C THR A 185 5.01 14.43 4.64
N GLN A 186 6.31 14.38 4.31
CA GLN A 186 7.02 15.40 3.53
C GLN A 186 6.78 16.83 4.04
N SER A 187 6.88 16.99 5.36
CA SER A 187 6.74 18.27 6.06
C SER A 187 7.95 18.62 6.94
N SER A 188 9.10 17.98 6.70
CA SER A 188 10.31 18.18 7.49
C SER A 188 10.99 19.52 7.27
N ASP A 189 10.76 20.13 6.12
CA ASP A 189 11.54 21.25 5.61
C ASP A 189 13.07 21.07 5.76
N TRP A 190 13.55 19.82 5.69
CA TRP A 190 14.97 19.54 5.83
C TRP A 190 15.78 20.32 4.79
N SER A 191 16.84 20.98 5.25
CA SER A 191 17.74 21.72 4.39
C SER A 191 19.14 21.14 4.42
N GLY A 192 19.73 20.94 3.23
CA GLY A 192 21.05 20.35 3.08
C GLY A 192 21.28 19.77 1.70
N THR A 193 22.33 18.94 1.59
CA THR A 193 22.67 18.23 0.35
C THR A 193 22.80 16.75 0.65
N LEU A 194 22.11 15.93 -0.14
CA LEU A 194 22.21 14.47 -0.03
C LEU A 194 22.52 13.89 -1.41
N PHE A 195 23.50 12.98 -1.47
CA PHE A 195 23.98 12.36 -2.71
C PHE A 195 24.31 13.37 -3.82
N GLY A 196 24.86 14.52 -3.43
CA GLY A 196 25.29 15.59 -4.34
C GLY A 196 24.14 16.45 -4.89
N VAL A 197 22.91 16.27 -4.41
CA VAL A 197 21.76 17.11 -4.79
C VAL A 197 21.31 17.92 -3.58
N PRO A 198 21.33 19.26 -3.65
CA PRO A 198 20.80 20.08 -2.58
C PRO A 198 19.27 20.09 -2.57
N ASP A 199 18.65 20.22 -1.40
CA ASP A 199 17.18 20.15 -1.26
C ASP A 199 16.45 21.20 -2.12
N TRP A 200 17.02 22.40 -2.22
CA TRP A 200 16.44 23.52 -2.98
C TRP A 200 16.49 23.33 -4.50
N ALA A 201 17.29 22.38 -5.02
CA ALA A 201 17.41 22.14 -6.45
C ALA A 201 16.35 21.16 -6.99
N ASP A 202 15.67 20.40 -6.13
CA ASP A 202 14.52 19.59 -6.53
C ASP A 202 13.29 20.50 -6.67
N ARG A 203 12.71 20.54 -7.87
CA ARG A 203 11.50 21.33 -8.17
C ARG A 203 11.53 22.79 -7.65
N PRO A 204 12.59 23.58 -7.95
CA PRO A 204 12.64 24.96 -7.52
C PRO A 204 11.49 25.78 -8.13
N PRO A 205 11.15 26.94 -7.53
CA PRO A 205 10.22 27.88 -8.13
C PRO A 205 10.57 28.19 -9.60
N ARG A 206 9.55 28.39 -10.43
CA ARG A 206 9.74 28.71 -11.88
C ARG A 206 10.40 30.07 -12.12
N THR A 207 10.51 30.89 -11.08
CA THR A 207 11.07 32.24 -11.11
C THR A 207 12.05 32.42 -9.95
N GLY A 208 12.96 33.38 -10.10
CA GLY A 208 14.02 33.65 -9.13
C GLY A 208 15.35 33.02 -9.53
N THR A 209 16.29 33.05 -8.59
CA THR A 209 17.68 32.64 -8.78
C THR A 209 18.08 31.56 -7.78
N PRO A 210 19.11 30.74 -8.08
CA PRO A 210 19.64 29.77 -7.13
C PRO A 210 19.99 30.37 -5.76
N ASP A 211 20.51 31.60 -5.72
CA ASP A 211 20.83 32.30 -4.47
C ASP A 211 19.58 32.59 -3.62
N GLU A 212 18.47 32.96 -4.25
CA GLU A 212 17.20 33.19 -3.57
C GLU A 212 16.60 31.89 -3.02
N TRP A 213 16.66 30.82 -3.82
CA TRP A 213 16.16 29.50 -3.40
C TRP A 213 16.99 28.92 -2.25
N GLN A 214 18.32 29.10 -2.27
CA GLN A 214 19.23 28.70 -1.19
C GLN A 214 18.97 29.45 0.12
N ARG A 215 18.58 30.72 0.04
CA ARG A 215 18.35 31.59 1.22
C ARG A 215 16.89 31.66 1.63
N ARG A 216 16.04 30.76 1.13
CA ARG A 216 14.64 30.70 1.53
C ARG A 216 14.52 30.58 3.06
N PRO A 217 13.50 31.20 3.68
CA PRO A 217 13.21 30.96 5.08
C PRO A 217 12.90 29.47 5.33
N LEU A 218 13.43 28.93 6.43
CA LEU A 218 13.09 27.60 6.91
C LEU A 218 11.80 27.66 7.73
N LEU A 219 10.86 26.79 7.41
CA LEU A 219 9.58 26.63 8.09
C LEU A 219 9.71 25.55 9.16
N ASP A 220 9.10 25.73 10.34
CA ASP A 220 9.19 24.73 11.39
C ASP A 220 8.70 23.35 10.89
N PRO A 221 9.42 22.25 11.18
CA PRO A 221 9.02 20.92 10.74
C PRO A 221 7.61 20.57 11.22
N GLY A 222 6.78 20.03 10.33
CA GLY A 222 5.38 19.70 10.57
C GLY A 222 4.39 20.80 10.16
N THR A 223 4.85 22.00 9.79
CA THR A 223 3.96 23.14 9.51
C THR A 223 3.58 23.32 8.04
N ALA A 224 4.37 22.80 7.11
CA ALA A 224 4.12 22.92 5.67
C ALA A 224 4.52 21.65 4.93
N PHE A 225 3.73 21.28 3.92
CA PHE A 225 4.05 20.21 2.99
C PHE A 225 4.85 20.74 1.81
N GLU A 226 5.90 20.01 1.42
CA GLU A 226 6.65 20.26 0.20
C GLU A 226 7.03 18.92 -0.43
N TYR A 227 6.60 18.70 -1.68
CA TYR A 227 6.94 17.48 -2.40
C TYR A 227 8.39 17.53 -2.87
N ASN A 228 9.30 16.83 -2.17
CA ASN A 228 10.75 16.94 -2.37
C ASN A 228 11.46 15.57 -2.38
N ASP A 229 12.08 15.21 -3.51
CA ASP A 229 12.73 13.92 -3.72
C ASP A 229 14.07 13.77 -2.97
N VAL A 230 14.76 14.88 -2.66
CA VAL A 230 15.96 14.84 -1.80
C VAL A 230 15.56 14.40 -0.39
N ARG A 231 14.43 14.89 0.13
CA ARG A 231 13.93 14.53 1.47
C ARG A 231 13.34 13.12 1.53
N VAL A 232 12.87 12.59 0.40
CA VAL A 232 12.49 11.18 0.28
C VAL A 232 13.73 10.28 0.30
N ASN A 233 14.81 10.68 -0.37
CA ASN A 233 16.09 9.97 -0.28
C ASN A 233 16.69 10.06 1.12
N LEU A 234 16.48 11.17 1.83
CA LEU A 234 16.85 11.32 3.24
C LEU A 234 16.11 10.32 4.14
N LEU A 235 14.83 10.06 3.89
CA LEU A 235 14.08 9.01 4.58
C LEU A 235 14.68 7.62 4.30
N ALA A 236 14.99 7.32 3.04
CA ALA A 236 15.63 6.05 2.67
C ALA A 236 17.00 5.87 3.32
N TYR A 237 17.82 6.93 3.32
CA TYR A 237 19.11 6.94 4.00
C TYR A 237 18.94 6.68 5.52
N SER A 238 18.00 7.36 6.15
CA SER A 238 17.75 7.21 7.59
C SER A 238 17.27 5.81 7.95
N LEU A 239 16.36 5.22 7.16
CA LEU A 239 15.92 3.84 7.35
C LEU A 239 17.06 2.85 7.16
N LEU A 240 17.96 3.08 6.19
CA LEU A 240 19.16 2.26 6.00
C LEU A 240 20.04 2.29 7.26
N GLN A 241 20.23 3.46 7.87
CA GLN A 241 21.00 3.61 9.11
C GLN A 241 20.37 2.84 10.28
N VAL A 242 19.04 2.81 10.37
CA VAL A 242 18.34 2.07 11.43
C VAL A 242 18.37 0.56 11.21
N TYR A 243 18.04 0.11 9.99
CA TYR A 243 18.03 -1.31 9.65
C TYR A 243 19.42 -1.93 9.61
N ARG A 244 20.47 -1.13 9.33
CA ARG A 244 21.83 -1.60 9.07
C ARG A 244 21.88 -2.69 8.00
N LYS A 245 20.94 -2.62 7.05
CA LYS A 245 20.71 -3.60 5.98
C LYS A 245 20.20 -2.87 4.73
N PRO A 246 20.63 -3.27 3.52
CA PRO A 246 20.09 -2.67 2.30
C PRO A 246 18.57 -2.75 2.26
N LEU A 247 17.90 -1.61 2.07
CA LEU A 247 16.44 -1.54 2.00
C LEU A 247 15.81 -2.45 0.93
N PRO A 248 16.43 -2.66 -0.25
CA PRO A 248 15.92 -3.64 -1.22
C PRO A 248 15.82 -5.05 -0.64
N THR A 249 16.74 -5.43 0.24
CA THR A 249 16.71 -6.74 0.90
C THR A 249 15.59 -6.81 1.93
N VAL A 250 15.38 -5.75 2.72
CA VAL A 250 14.25 -5.66 3.66
C VAL A 250 12.93 -5.77 2.91
N LEU A 251 12.74 -4.97 1.85
CA LEU A 251 11.54 -5.00 1.01
C LEU A 251 11.33 -6.38 0.39
N LYS A 252 12.40 -7.03 -0.10
CA LYS A 252 12.32 -8.36 -0.68
C LYS A 252 11.82 -9.39 0.32
N GLU A 253 12.52 -9.53 1.44
CA GLU A 253 12.27 -10.59 2.42
C GLU A 253 10.96 -10.40 3.19
N ARG A 254 10.62 -9.15 3.52
CA ARG A 254 9.51 -8.85 4.42
C ARG A 254 8.20 -8.54 3.70
N ILE A 255 8.25 -8.16 2.42
CA ILE A 255 7.05 -7.78 1.65
C ILE A 255 6.95 -8.58 0.37
N MET A 256 7.91 -8.43 -0.55
CA MET A 256 7.77 -8.93 -1.92
C MET A 256 7.72 -10.46 -2.00
N ASP A 257 8.58 -11.16 -1.25
CA ASP A 257 8.55 -12.63 -1.19
C ASP A 257 7.26 -13.13 -0.50
N PRO A 258 6.86 -12.60 0.68
CA PRO A 258 5.60 -12.99 1.34
C PRO A 258 4.33 -12.79 0.51
N ILE A 259 4.23 -11.69 -0.26
CA ILE A 259 3.06 -11.45 -1.11
C ILE A 259 3.13 -12.17 -2.46
N GLY A 260 4.23 -12.90 -2.72
CA GLY A 260 4.43 -13.60 -3.99
C GLY A 260 4.62 -12.66 -5.19
N ALA A 261 5.30 -11.53 -5.00
CA ALA A 261 5.66 -10.65 -6.10
C ALA A 261 6.68 -11.33 -7.06
N SER A 262 6.71 -10.90 -8.32
CA SER A 262 7.65 -11.46 -9.30
C SER A 262 9.11 -11.32 -8.84
N THR A 263 10.01 -12.17 -9.34
CA THR A 263 11.45 -12.05 -9.07
C THR A 263 12.17 -11.08 -10.02
N THR A 264 11.43 -10.39 -10.89
CA THR A 264 11.96 -9.57 -11.98
C THR A 264 12.08 -8.08 -11.63
N TRP A 265 11.46 -7.62 -10.55
CA TRP A 265 11.62 -6.24 -10.09
C TRP A 265 13.05 -5.97 -9.62
N ARG A 266 13.49 -4.72 -9.71
CA ARG A 266 14.79 -4.26 -9.22
C ARG A 266 14.61 -2.92 -8.53
N TRP A 267 15.25 -2.75 -7.38
CA TRP A 267 15.45 -1.44 -6.76
C TRP A 267 16.89 -1.04 -7.03
N ASN A 268 17.09 0.03 -7.78
CA ASN A 268 18.41 0.61 -8.02
C ASN A 268 18.54 1.88 -7.19
N GLY A 269 19.56 1.92 -6.33
CA GLY A 269 19.96 3.17 -5.65
C GLY A 269 20.59 4.14 -6.63
N TYR A 270 20.93 5.34 -6.15
CA TYR A 270 21.75 6.23 -6.96
C TYR A 270 23.16 5.69 -7.07
N ASP A 271 23.82 6.03 -8.18
CA ASP A 271 25.19 5.60 -8.39
C ASP A 271 26.11 6.00 -7.26
N ASN A 272 25.80 7.02 -6.46
CA ASN A 272 26.59 7.50 -5.33
C ASN A 272 25.90 7.37 -3.95
N SER A 273 24.97 6.42 -3.79
CA SER A 273 24.26 6.17 -2.52
C SER A 273 24.83 5.00 -1.71
N TRP A 274 26.15 4.82 -1.70
CA TRP A 274 26.86 3.82 -0.91
C TRP A 274 27.40 4.38 0.41
#